data_AF-A0A7W0AP45-F1
#
_entry.id   AF-A0A7W0AP45-F1
#
_cell.length_a   1.000
_cell.length_b   1.000
_cell.length_c   1.000
_cell.angle_alpha   90.00
_cell.angle_beta   90.00
_cell.angle_gamma   90.00
#
_symmetry.space_group_name_H-M   'P 1'
#
loop_
_entity.id
_entity.type
_entity.pdbx_description
1 polymer ?
#
loop_
_entity_poly.entity_id
_entity_poly.type
_entity_poly.pdbx_seq_one_letter_code
_entity_poly.pdbx_strand_id
1 'polypeptide(L)'
;GLFYGDAGQLAKQALAVAVTPAYAFVVTFVILRVIGLVMPLRATEREESLGMDIVQHGEEAYATGEGAILVAHDGAAEDERAVAEPV
;
A
#
# COMPACT_ATOMS: atom_id res chain seq x y z
N GLY A 1 -8.43 -3.75 -40.79
CA GLY A 1 -7.47 -2.85 -40.11
C GLY A 1 -6.94 -1.84 -41.10
N LEU A 2 -6.36 -0.72 -40.66
CA LEU A 2 -5.99 0.40 -41.55
C LEU A 2 -5.22 -0.05 -42.81
N PHE A 3 -4.22 -0.92 -42.64
CA PHE A 3 -3.39 -1.43 -43.76
C PHE A 3 -4.04 -2.56 -44.58
N TYR A 4 -5.20 -3.05 -44.14
CA TYR A 4 -5.92 -4.18 -44.75
C TYR A 4 -7.31 -3.75 -45.25
N GLY A 5 -7.45 -2.49 -45.68
CA GLY A 5 -8.66 -1.98 -46.33
C GLY A 5 -9.80 -1.53 -45.41
N ASP A 6 -9.62 -1.56 -44.09
CA ASP A 6 -10.63 -1.07 -43.14
C ASP A 6 -10.03 -0.02 -42.19
N ALA A 7 -10.10 1.24 -42.63
CA ALA A 7 -9.69 2.41 -41.87
C ALA A 7 -10.64 2.70 -40.68
N GLY A 8 -11.90 2.26 -40.74
CA GLY A 8 -12.87 2.43 -39.66
C GLY A 8 -12.46 1.69 -38.39
N GLN A 9 -11.69 0.60 -38.51
CA GLN A 9 -11.12 -0.09 -37.36
C GLN A 9 -10.19 0.81 -36.53
N LEU A 10 -9.39 1.68 -37.15
CA LEU A 10 -8.47 2.54 -36.40
C LEU A 10 -9.23 3.54 -35.52
N ALA A 11 -10.32 4.11 -36.02
CA ALA A 11 -11.17 5.03 -35.25
C ALA A 11 -11.81 4.34 -34.03
N LYS A 12 -12.29 3.11 -34.19
CA LYS A 12 -12.84 2.31 -33.08
C LYS A 12 -11.79 2.03 -32.01
N GLN A 13 -10.56 1.71 -32.43
CA GLN A 13 -9.46 1.47 -31.49
C GLN A 13 -9.02 2.76 -30.78
N ALA A 14 -8.95 3.89 -31.50
CA ALA A 14 -8.67 5.18 -30.89
C ALA A 14 -9.71 5.55 -29.82
N LEU A 15 -11.00 5.31 -30.10
CA LEU A 15 -12.06 5.49 -29.12
C LEU A 15 -11.90 4.55 -27.92
N ALA A 16 -11.60 3.27 -28.15
CA ALA A 16 -11.38 2.31 -27.08
C ALA A 16 -10.21 2.72 -26.17
N VAL A 17 -9.09 3.16 -26.75
CA VAL A 17 -7.90 3.64 -26.01
C VAL A 17 -8.19 4.93 -25.24
N ALA A 18 -9.09 5.79 -25.71
CA ALA A 18 -9.49 6.99 -24.96
C ALA A 18 -10.45 6.65 -23.81
N VAL A 19 -11.51 5.88 -24.10
CA VAL A 19 -12.62 5.64 -23.16
C VAL A 19 -12.23 4.67 -22.05
N THR A 20 -11.48 3.61 -22.35
CA THR A 20 -11.15 2.56 -21.36
C THR A 20 -10.33 3.09 -20.18
N PRO A 21 -9.17 3.77 -20.36
CA PRO A 21 -8.42 4.30 -19.24
C PRO A 21 -9.15 5.47 -18.56
N ALA A 22 -9.91 6.28 -19.29
CA ALA A 22 -10.72 7.34 -18.70
C ALA A 22 -11.77 6.75 -17.73
N TYR A 23 -12.48 5.71 -18.17
CA TYR A 23 -13.43 4.98 -17.33
C TYR A 23 -12.73 4.33 -16.14
N ALA A 24 -11.64 3.57 -16.38
CA ALA A 24 -10.91 2.89 -15.31
C ALA A 24 -10.42 3.88 -14.25
N PHE A 25 -9.86 5.02 -14.65
CA PHE A 25 -9.41 6.06 -13.75
C PHE A 25 -10.56 6.70 -12.97
N VAL A 26 -11.59 7.19 -13.67
CA VAL A 26 -12.71 7.91 -13.03
C VAL A 26 -13.47 7.00 -12.08
N VAL A 27 -13.82 5.79 -12.50
CA VAL A 27 -14.59 4.87 -11.67
C VAL A 27 -13.77 4.40 -10.47
N THR A 28 -12.50 4.03 -10.66
CA THR A 28 -11.62 3.65 -9.54
C THR A 28 -11.45 4.82 -8.57
N PHE A 29 -11.26 6.04 -9.06
CA PHE A 29 -11.15 7.23 -8.23
C PHE A 29 -12.41 7.47 -7.39
N VAL A 30 -13.60 7.32 -7.99
CA VAL A 30 -14.87 7.45 -7.26
C VAL A 30 -15.00 6.36 -6.20
N ILE A 31 -14.68 5.11 -6.51
CA ILE A 31 -14.71 4.00 -5.55
C ILE A 31 -13.78 4.28 -4.37
N LEU A 32 -12.52 4.61 -4.64
CA LEU A 32 -11.54 4.94 -3.60
C LEU A 32 -12.01 6.14 -2.77
N ARG A 33 -12.58 7.17 -3.40
CA ARG A 33 -13.11 8.34 -2.68
C ARG A 33 -14.23 7.94 -1.73
N VAL A 34 -15.19 7.11 -2.17
CA VAL A 34 -16.30 6.65 -1.35
C VAL A 34 -15.81 5.81 -0.17
N ILE A 35 -14.89 4.87 -0.40
CA ILE A 35 -14.27 4.08 0.68
C ILE A 35 -13.54 5.01 1.68
N GLY A 36 -12.82 6.02 1.15
CA GLY A 36 -12.11 7.03 1.92
C GLY A 36 -12.99 7.91 2.81
N LEU A 37 -14.31 7.93 2.61
CA LEU A 37 -15.25 8.60 3.51
C LEU A 37 -15.55 7.78 4.77
N VAL A 38 -15.34 6.46 4.71
CA VAL A 38 -15.68 5.53 5.79
C VAL A 38 -14.43 5.10 6.57
N MET A 39 -13.29 4.96 5.90
CA MET A 39 -12.03 4.56 6.51
C MET A 39 -10.80 5.14 5.78
N PRO A 40 -9.65 5.31 6.46
CA PRO A 40 -8.42 5.72 5.79
C PRO A 40 -7.96 4.67 4.78
N LEU A 41 -7.56 5.12 3.59
CA LEU A 41 -7.07 4.25 2.50
C LEU A 41 -5.60 3.85 2.65
N ARG A 42 -4.85 4.56 3.50
CA ARG A 42 -3.40 4.39 3.72
C ARG A 42 -3.16 4.19 5.20
N ALA A 43 -2.20 3.33 5.55
CA ALA A 43 -1.73 3.18 6.92
C ALA A 43 -1.08 4.49 7.42
N THR A 44 -1.01 4.66 8.74
CA THR A 44 -0.31 5.80 9.32
C THR A 44 1.20 5.72 9.05
N GLU A 45 1.90 6.86 9.07
CA GLU A 45 3.37 6.87 8.88
C GLU A 45 4.10 5.97 9.88
N ARG A 46 3.59 5.88 11.11
CA ARG A 46 4.12 4.96 12.14
C ARG A 46 3.93 3.51 11.73
N GLU A 47 2.73 3.11 11.32
CA GLU A 47 2.43 1.74 10.90
C GLU A 47 3.24 1.34 9.65
N GLU A 48 3.38 2.25 8.67
CA GLU A 48 4.24 2.03 7.51
C GLU A 48 5.72 1.89 7.89
N SER A 49 6.20 2.67 8.88
CA SER A 49 7.58 2.58 9.37
C SER A 49 7.88 1.29 10.14
N LEU A 50 6.88 0.72 10.81
CA LEU A 50 7.00 -0.55 11.53
C LEU A 50 6.93 -1.75 10.57
N GLY A 51 6.21 -1.62 9.46
CA GLY A 51 6.01 -2.66 8.45
C GLY A 51 4.60 -3.26 8.51
N MET A 52 3.96 -3.41 7.36
CA MET A 52 2.58 -3.91 7.26
C MET A 52 2.44 -5.37 7.64
N ASP A 53 3.48 -6.19 7.44
CA ASP A 53 3.47 -7.60 7.82
C ASP A 53 3.35 -7.73 9.35
N ILE A 54 4.09 -6.91 10.09
CA ILE A 54 4.02 -6.87 11.56
C ILE A 54 2.70 -6.27 12.02
N VAL A 55 2.31 -5.11 11.48
CA VAL A 55 1.14 -4.36 11.96
C VAL A 55 -0.18 -5.03 11.60
N GLN A 56 -0.31 -5.60 10.39
CA GLN A 56 -1.58 -6.15 9.89
C GLN A 56 -1.65 -7.67 9.99
N HIS A 57 -0.53 -8.37 9.91
CA HIS A 57 -0.48 -9.84 9.87
C HIS A 57 0.21 -10.45 11.11
N GLY A 58 0.91 -9.66 11.92
CA GLY A 58 1.61 -10.13 13.12
C GLY A 58 2.81 -11.02 12.82
N GLU A 59 3.36 -10.93 11.61
CA GLU A 59 4.44 -11.81 11.14
C GLU A 59 5.65 -11.01 10.61
N GLU A 60 6.81 -11.67 10.60
CA GLU A 60 8.01 -11.18 9.94
C GLU A 60 8.19 -11.94 8.62
N ALA A 61 8.24 -11.22 7.49
CA ALA A 61 8.49 -11.85 6.18
C ALA A 61 9.87 -12.51 6.11
N TYR A 62 10.87 -11.95 6.81
CA TYR A 62 12.23 -12.47 6.88
C TYR A 62 12.79 -12.35 8.30
N ALA A 63 12.99 -13.48 8.97
CA ALA A 63 13.56 -13.55 10.31
C ALA A 63 15.10 -13.46 10.35
N THR A 64 15.77 -13.43 9.19
CA THR A 64 17.24 -13.39 9.11
C THR A 64 17.71 -12.78 7.78
N GLY A 65 18.85 -12.08 7.78
CA GLY A 65 19.44 -11.46 6.59
C GLY A 65 19.24 -9.94 6.51
N GLU A 66 19.61 -9.33 5.37
CA GLU A 66 19.61 -7.86 5.16
C GLU A 66 18.22 -7.21 5.17
N GLY A 67 17.14 -7.99 5.16
CA GLY A 67 15.75 -7.52 5.24
C GLY A 67 15.06 -7.81 6.58
N ALA A 68 15.77 -8.33 7.58
CA ALA A 68 15.17 -8.63 8.88
C ALA A 68 14.88 -7.33 9.66
N ILE A 69 13.59 -7.05 9.89
CA ILE A 69 13.16 -6.02 10.82
C ILE A 69 13.26 -6.61 12.23
N LEU A 70 14.18 -6.10 13.06
CA LEU A 70 14.31 -6.54 14.44
C LEU A 70 13.14 -5.95 15.25
N VAL A 71 12.05 -6.71 15.38
CA VAL A 71 10.99 -6.36 16.34
C VAL A 71 11.52 -6.67 17.73
N ALA A 72 11.92 -5.64 18.47
CA ALA A 72 12.14 -5.79 19.90
C ALA A 72 10.80 -6.17 20.53
N HIS A 73 10.67 -7.40 21.03
CA HIS A 73 9.55 -7.75 21.89
C HIS A 73 9.53 -6.75 23.05
N ASP A 74 8.50 -5.89 23.11
CA ASP A 74 8.23 -4.96 24.21
C ASP A 74 7.82 -5.74 25.48
N GLY A 75 8.79 -6.48 26.01
CA GLY A 75 8.78 -7.14 27.32
C GLY A 75 10.12 -7.02 28.04
N ALA A 76 11.10 -6.31 27.48
CA ALA A 76 12.43 -6.11 28.06
C ALA A 76 12.80 -4.63 28.32
N ALA A 77 11.83 -3.69 28.17
CA ALA A 77 12.07 -2.26 28.33
C ALA A 77 11.38 -1.64 29.58
N GLU A 78 10.80 -2.46 30.46
CA GLU A 78 10.28 -1.98 31.76
C GLU A 78 11.22 -2.24 32.95
N ASP A 79 12.31 -3.01 32.81
CA ASP A 79 13.13 -3.43 33.97
C ASP A 79 14.43 -2.62 34.17
N GLU A 80 14.86 -1.77 33.23
CA GLU A 80 16.13 -1.03 33.36
C GLU A 80 15.99 0.40 33.93
N ARG A 81 14.79 0.80 34.35
CA ARG A 81 14.57 2.13 35.00
C ARG A 81 14.38 2.06 36.52
N ALA A 82 14.84 0.99 37.16
CA ALA A 82 14.69 0.81 38.61
C ALA A 82 16.00 0.95 39.42
N VAL A 83 17.18 1.11 38.81
CA VAL A 83 18.44 1.14 39.60
C VAL A 83 19.43 2.17 39.08
N ALA A 84 19.32 3.40 39.60
CA ALA A 84 20.39 4.12 40.29
C ALA A 84 20.16 5.64 40.29
N GLU A 85 19.56 6.17 41.36
CA GLU A 85 19.95 7.48 41.92
C GLU A 85 20.08 7.34 43.46
N PRO A 86 20.59 8.34 44.20
CA PRO A 86 21.99 8.51 44.57
C PRO A 86 22.22 8.41 46.10
N VAL A 87 23.36 7.88 46.55
CA VAL A 87 24.04 8.22 47.82
C VAL A 87 25.54 8.01 47.71
#